data_AF-A0A8K0XD31-F1
#
_entry.id   AF-A0A8K0XD31-F1
#
_cell.length_a   1.000
_cell.length_b   1.000
_cell.length_c   1.000
_cell.angle_alpha   90.00
_cell.angle_beta   90.00
_cell.angle_gamma   90.00
#
_symmetry.space_group_name_H-M   'P 1'
#
loop_
_entity.id
_entity.type
_entity.pdbx_description
1 polymer ?
#
loop_
_entity_poly.entity_id
_entity_poly.type
_entity_poly.pdbx_seq_one_letter_code
_entity_poly.pdbx_strand_id
1 'polypeptide(L)'
;MYARAHEFLLKRAKQLVDLGWKEQATDDSSLVSLTTHVTRSSPFGRNSQHDLELRLPREANSFFDPFLARQWKAMFENWLLFPSARPARWSADLYIDTVSPLCDIFYLLQSLIPGMLVIIRLDEIDDLGEEEYTRVLPRPPWPEEHIAELEFILGQARASDVVKAASDFSRSTGVH
;
A
#
# COMPACT_ATOMS: atom_id res chain seq x y z
N MET A 1 5.19 -14.27 11.16
CA MET A 1 4.07 -13.55 10.54
C MET A 1 4.45 -13.09 9.13
N TYR A 2 5.46 -12.22 8.97
CA TYR A 2 5.95 -11.83 7.63
C TYR A 2 6.37 -13.03 6.76
N ALA A 3 7.12 -13.98 7.31
CA ALA A 3 7.46 -15.23 6.61
C ALA A 3 6.23 -16.04 6.12
N ARG A 4 5.10 -16.00 6.84
CA ARG A 4 3.85 -16.64 6.39
C ARG A 4 3.16 -15.84 5.28
N ALA A 5 3.39 -14.54 5.22
CA ALA A 5 2.88 -13.68 4.15
C ALA A 5 3.65 -13.85 2.83
N HIS A 6 4.84 -14.47 2.84
CA HIS A 6 5.70 -14.55 1.65
C HIS A 6 4.99 -15.15 0.44
N GLU A 7 4.26 -16.26 0.62
CA GLU A 7 3.55 -16.90 -0.49
C GLU A 7 2.48 -15.98 -1.10
N PHE A 8 1.80 -15.19 -0.27
CA PHE A 8 0.78 -14.25 -0.71
C PHE A 8 1.39 -13.05 -1.42
N LEU A 9 2.51 -12.51 -0.91
CA LEU A 9 3.27 -11.44 -1.56
C LEU A 9 3.81 -11.90 -2.93
N LEU A 10 4.37 -13.11 -3.02
CA LEU A 10 4.87 -13.68 -4.27
C LEU A 10 3.72 -13.95 -5.27
N LYS A 11 2.56 -14.40 -4.80
CA LYS A 11 1.36 -14.56 -5.63
C LYS A 11 0.94 -13.23 -6.26
N ARG A 12 0.91 -12.14 -5.49
CA ARG A 12 0.59 -10.80 -6.02
C ARG A 12 1.68 -10.27 -6.95
N ALA A 13 2.96 -10.51 -6.62
CA ALA A 13 4.08 -10.18 -7.50
C ALA A 13 3.94 -10.86 -8.87
N LYS A 14 3.55 -12.15 -8.89
CA LYS A 14 3.27 -12.87 -10.14
C LYS A 14 2.12 -12.23 -10.93
N GLN A 15 1.04 -11.81 -10.26
CA GLN A 15 -0.05 -11.10 -10.92
C GLN A 15 0.41 -9.75 -11.51
N LEU A 16 1.36 -9.05 -10.88
CA LEU A 16 1.98 -7.85 -11.47
C LEU A 16 2.78 -8.18 -12.73
N VAL A 17 3.51 -9.30 -12.72
CA VAL A 17 4.23 -9.78 -13.92
C VAL A 17 3.26 -10.08 -15.06
N ASP A 18 2.12 -10.72 -14.76
CA ASP A 18 1.06 -10.95 -15.75
C ASP A 18 0.47 -9.64 -16.32
N LEU A 19 0.54 -8.54 -15.55
CA LEU A 19 0.17 -7.19 -15.96
C LEU A 19 1.30 -6.41 -16.66
N GLY A 20 2.41 -7.07 -16.98
CA GLY A 20 3.52 -6.50 -17.76
C GLY A 20 4.67 -5.92 -16.93
N TRP A 21 4.65 -6.10 -15.60
CA TRP A 21 5.84 -5.84 -14.79
C TRP A 21 6.94 -6.85 -15.11
N LYS A 22 8.19 -6.45 -14.91
CA LYS A 22 9.36 -7.27 -15.19
C LYS A 22 10.05 -7.64 -13.90
N GLU A 23 10.29 -8.93 -13.71
CA GLU A 23 11.15 -9.41 -12.62
C GLU A 23 12.59 -8.93 -12.82
N GLN A 24 13.19 -8.47 -11.72
CA GLN A 24 14.61 -8.16 -11.63
C GLN A 24 15.31 -9.25 -10.83
N ALA A 25 16.64 -9.35 -11.01
CA ALA A 25 17.45 -10.22 -10.15
C ALA A 25 17.26 -9.79 -8.69
N THR A 26 16.85 -10.74 -7.84
CA THR A 26 16.77 -10.53 -6.40
C THR A 26 18.13 -10.82 -5.78
N ASP A 27 18.50 -10.01 -4.79
CA ASP A 27 19.61 -10.32 -3.89
C ASP A 27 19.10 -11.13 -2.68
N ASP A 28 20.03 -11.56 -1.82
CA ASP A 28 19.68 -12.31 -0.61
C ASP A 28 18.74 -11.53 0.34
N SER A 29 18.70 -10.20 0.20
CA SER A 29 17.91 -9.30 1.04
C SER A 29 16.47 -9.06 0.53
N SER A 30 16.18 -9.42 -0.72
CA SER A 30 14.92 -9.11 -1.39
C SER A 30 14.07 -10.35 -1.61
N LEU A 31 12.79 -10.28 -1.24
CA LEU A 31 11.78 -11.30 -1.59
C LEU A 31 11.28 -11.10 -3.01
N VAL A 32 11.00 -9.84 -3.36
CA VAL A 32 10.44 -9.41 -4.64
C VAL A 32 11.24 -8.21 -5.11
N SER A 33 11.58 -8.18 -6.41
CA SER A 33 12.12 -7.01 -7.09
C SER A 33 11.51 -6.96 -8.48
N LEU A 34 10.63 -6.00 -8.72
CA LEU A 34 9.93 -5.83 -10.00
C LEU A 34 10.13 -4.40 -10.51
N THR A 35 10.16 -4.24 -11.82
CA THR A 35 10.15 -2.91 -12.46
C THR A 35 9.07 -2.80 -13.51
N THR A 36 8.60 -1.58 -13.73
CA THR A 36 7.69 -1.25 -14.84
C THR A 36 8.01 0.14 -15.39
N HIS A 37 7.56 0.40 -16.60
CA HIS A 37 7.71 1.69 -17.26
C HIS A 37 6.35 2.35 -17.39
N VAL A 38 6.18 3.54 -16.82
CA VAL A 38 4.96 4.32 -16.94
C VAL A 38 5.24 5.56 -17.78
N THR A 39 4.42 5.75 -18.82
CA THR A 39 4.44 6.97 -19.62
C THR A 39 3.29 7.86 -19.19
N ARG A 40 3.60 9.07 -18.72
CA ARG A 40 2.61 10.07 -18.38
C ARG A 40 2.55 11.13 -19.46
N SER A 41 1.37 11.34 -20.01
CA SER A 41 1.13 12.46 -20.92
C SER A 41 0.85 13.74 -20.14
N SER A 42 1.65 14.77 -20.38
CA SER A 42 1.39 16.11 -19.87
C SER A 42 0.35 16.83 -20.74
N PRO A 43 -0.55 17.64 -20.14
CA PRO A 43 -1.43 18.56 -20.88
C PRO A 43 -0.66 19.49 -21.83
N PHE A 44 0.63 19.74 -21.57
CA PHE A 44 1.52 20.57 -22.40
C PHE A 44 2.26 19.78 -23.49
N GLY A 45 1.82 18.55 -23.81
CA GLY A 45 2.30 17.77 -24.96
C GLY A 45 3.65 17.07 -24.76
N ARG A 46 4.29 17.19 -23.59
CA ARG A 46 5.50 16.41 -23.26
C ARG A 46 5.11 15.14 -22.50
N ASN A 47 5.46 13.99 -23.05
CA ASN A 47 5.38 12.74 -22.31
C ASN A 47 6.59 12.62 -21.39
N SER A 48 6.36 12.25 -20.14
CA SER A 48 7.41 11.89 -19.19
C SER A 48 7.41 10.39 -19.01
N GLN A 49 8.57 9.77 -19.14
CA GLN A 49 8.76 8.35 -18.86
C GLN A 49 9.34 8.21 -17.46
N HIS A 50 8.78 7.28 -16.70
CA HIS A 50 9.19 6.99 -15.34
C HIS A 50 9.40 5.49 -15.19
N ASP A 51 10.58 5.13 -14.71
CA ASP A 51 10.88 3.77 -14.30
C ASP A 51 10.46 3.63 -12.84
N LEU A 52 9.57 2.69 -12.59
CA LEU A 52 9.07 2.39 -11.26
C LEU A 52 9.64 1.06 -10.81
N GLU A 53 10.07 1.00 -9.54
CA GLU A 53 10.58 -0.21 -8.91
C GLU A 53 9.73 -0.54 -7.69
N LEU A 54 9.32 -1.81 -7.58
CA LEU A 54 8.74 -2.38 -6.39
C LEU A 54 9.72 -3.41 -5.83
N ARG A 55 10.24 -3.14 -4.64
CA ARG A 55 11.10 -4.07 -3.90
C ARG A 55 10.48 -4.38 -2.55
N LEU A 56 10.38 -5.66 -2.21
CA LEU A 56 9.93 -6.11 -0.89
C LEU A 56 11.05 -6.87 -0.21
N PRO A 57 11.37 -6.58 1.06
CA PRO A 57 12.43 -7.28 1.76
C PRO A 57 12.05 -8.73 2.03
N ARG A 58 13.06 -9.59 2.16
CA ARG A 58 12.92 -10.99 2.59
C ARG A 58 12.52 -11.12 4.05
N GLU A 59 12.96 -10.20 4.89
CA GLU A 59 12.68 -10.22 6.33
C GLU A 59 12.03 -8.92 6.77
N ALA A 60 11.08 -9.01 7.71
CA ALA A 60 10.37 -7.81 8.22
C ALA A 60 11.32 -6.79 8.86
N ASN A 61 12.40 -7.26 9.49
CA ASN A 61 13.36 -6.39 10.16
C ASN A 61 14.05 -5.40 9.21
N SER A 62 14.13 -5.73 7.91
CA SER A 62 14.72 -4.86 6.89
C SER A 62 13.93 -3.57 6.66
N PHE A 63 12.64 -3.52 7.01
CA PHE A 63 11.87 -2.27 6.99
C PHE A 63 12.37 -1.25 8.02
N PHE A 64 12.96 -1.74 9.12
CA PHE A 64 13.50 -0.92 10.21
C PHE A 64 15.00 -0.67 10.08
N ASP A 65 15.63 -1.16 9.00
CA ASP A 65 17.04 -0.88 8.72
C ASP A 65 17.21 0.60 8.33
N PRO A 66 17.94 1.41 9.11
CA PRO A 66 18.14 2.83 8.82
C PRO A 66 18.88 3.08 7.50
N PHE A 67 19.68 2.14 7.01
CA PHE A 67 20.37 2.26 5.73
C PHE A 67 19.42 2.09 4.54
N LEU A 68 18.34 1.33 4.71
CA LEU A 68 17.31 1.09 3.69
C LEU A 68 16.10 2.01 3.84
N ALA A 69 15.91 2.64 5.01
CA ALA A 69 14.78 3.52 5.30
C ALA A 69 14.53 4.59 4.22
N ARG A 70 15.60 5.19 3.67
CA ARG A 70 15.47 6.18 2.58
C ARG A 70 14.91 5.58 1.30
N GLN A 71 15.33 4.36 0.95
CA GLN A 71 14.87 3.66 -0.24
C GLN A 71 13.41 3.23 -0.07
N TRP A 72 13.05 2.69 1.09
CA TRP A 72 11.67 2.36 1.43
C TRP A 72 10.78 3.58 1.36
N LYS A 73 11.20 4.69 1.98
CA LYS A 73 10.48 5.96 1.93
C LYS A 73 10.26 6.42 0.48
N ALA A 74 11.32 6.45 -0.33
CA ALA A 74 11.22 6.87 -1.73
C ALA A 74 10.27 5.99 -2.56
N MET A 75 10.23 4.68 -2.31
CA MET A 75 9.34 3.75 -3.00
C MET A 75 7.87 3.93 -2.56
N PHE A 76 7.60 3.95 -1.26
CA PHE A 76 6.23 4.05 -0.74
C PHE A 76 5.62 5.44 -0.88
N GLU A 77 6.43 6.51 -0.91
CA GLU A 77 5.98 7.88 -1.21
C GLU A 77 5.84 8.17 -2.71
N ASN A 78 6.20 7.22 -3.58
CA ASN A 78 6.06 7.41 -5.01
C ASN A 78 4.58 7.38 -5.41
N TRP A 79 4.03 8.57 -5.64
CA TRP A 79 2.63 8.78 -6.02
C TRP A 79 2.23 8.10 -7.35
N LEU A 80 3.18 7.73 -8.23
CA LEU A 80 2.89 6.94 -9.43
C LEU A 80 2.68 5.46 -9.12
N LEU A 81 3.27 4.95 -8.03
CA LEU A 81 3.10 3.57 -7.58
C LEU A 81 1.86 3.43 -6.69
N PHE A 82 1.75 4.31 -5.69
CA PHE A 82 0.72 4.29 -4.66
C PHE A 82 -0.05 5.62 -4.62
N PRO A 83 -0.78 5.99 -5.69
CA PRO A 83 -1.61 7.18 -5.67
C PRO A 83 -2.72 7.04 -4.63
N SER A 84 -2.88 8.04 -3.75
CA SER A 84 -3.97 8.08 -2.78
C SER A 84 -5.21 8.74 -3.39
N ALA A 85 -6.38 8.17 -3.12
CA ALA A 85 -7.68 8.64 -3.57
C ALA A 85 -8.73 8.55 -2.46
N ARG A 86 -9.90 9.14 -2.73
CA ARG A 86 -11.07 9.12 -1.85
C ARG A 86 -12.34 9.04 -2.70
N PRO A 87 -13.41 8.41 -2.19
CA PRO A 87 -14.64 8.23 -2.96
C PRO A 87 -15.39 9.55 -3.21
N ALA A 88 -15.23 10.54 -2.33
CA ALA A 88 -15.82 11.87 -2.46
C ALA A 88 -14.90 12.94 -1.84
N ARG A 89 -15.00 14.20 -2.26
CA ARG A 89 -14.17 15.32 -1.77
C ARG A 89 -14.17 15.44 -0.24
N TRP A 90 -15.29 15.13 0.40
CA TRP A 90 -15.47 15.28 1.86
C TRP A 90 -15.31 13.96 2.62
N SER A 91 -14.91 12.89 1.93
CA SER A 91 -14.74 11.58 2.55
C SER A 91 -13.37 11.49 3.19
N ALA A 92 -13.36 11.17 4.48
CA ALA A 92 -12.14 10.80 5.20
C ALA A 92 -11.67 9.36 4.91
N ASP A 93 -12.47 8.57 4.19
CA ASP A 93 -12.05 7.25 3.71
C ASP A 93 -11.03 7.41 2.57
N LEU A 94 -9.78 7.05 2.86
CA LEU A 94 -8.66 7.05 1.93
C LEU A 94 -8.32 5.64 1.45
N TYR A 95 -7.89 5.55 0.20
CA TYR A 95 -7.47 4.30 -0.43
C TYR A 95 -6.38 4.51 -1.47
N ILE A 96 -5.67 3.43 -1.83
CA ILE A 96 -4.71 3.45 -2.93
C ILE A 96 -5.43 3.11 -4.25
N ASP A 97 -5.34 4.01 -5.22
CA ASP A 97 -5.97 3.86 -6.55
C ASP A 97 -4.99 3.32 -7.58
N THR A 98 -4.61 2.05 -7.41
CA THR A 98 -3.66 1.36 -8.28
C THR A 98 -4.17 -0.02 -8.68
N VAL A 99 -3.41 -0.74 -9.50
CA VAL A 99 -3.78 -2.11 -9.90
C VAL A 99 -3.94 -3.02 -8.68
N SER A 100 -4.95 -3.90 -8.71
CA SER A 100 -5.35 -4.73 -7.56
C SER A 100 -4.18 -5.43 -6.86
N PRO A 101 -3.22 -6.09 -7.56
CA PRO A 101 -2.16 -6.80 -6.86
C PRO A 101 -1.21 -5.87 -6.09
N LEU A 102 -0.99 -4.65 -6.58
CA LEU A 102 -0.14 -3.66 -5.89
C LEU A 102 -0.87 -3.05 -4.69
N CYS A 103 -2.18 -2.82 -4.82
CA CYS A 103 -3.05 -2.41 -3.72
C CYS A 103 -3.07 -3.47 -2.61
N ASP A 104 -3.24 -4.75 -2.98
CA ASP A 104 -3.21 -5.89 -2.05
C ASP A 104 -1.88 -6.01 -1.32
N ILE A 105 -0.74 -5.82 -2.01
CA ILE A 105 0.58 -5.81 -1.37
C ILE A 105 0.65 -4.73 -0.29
N PHE A 106 0.22 -3.50 -0.63
CA PHE A 106 0.23 -2.39 0.32
C PHE A 106 -0.64 -2.66 1.54
N TYR A 107 -1.87 -3.14 1.33
CA TYR A 107 -2.81 -3.44 2.42
C TYR A 107 -2.41 -4.65 3.25
N LEU A 108 -1.78 -5.65 2.65
CA LEU A 108 -1.21 -6.77 3.39
C LEU A 108 -0.09 -6.27 4.29
N LEU A 109 0.81 -5.41 3.80
CA LEU A 109 1.87 -4.81 4.63
C LEU A 109 1.31 -3.96 5.78
N GLN A 110 0.27 -3.15 5.55
CA GLN A 110 -0.44 -2.42 6.62
C GLN A 110 -1.02 -3.37 7.68
N SER A 111 -1.57 -4.50 7.25
CA SER A 111 -2.16 -5.49 8.16
C SER A 111 -1.11 -6.26 8.96
N LEU A 112 0.07 -6.50 8.37
CA LEU A 112 1.19 -7.16 9.03
C LEU A 112 1.84 -6.24 10.06
N ILE A 113 2.10 -4.99 9.71
CA ILE A 113 2.76 -4.05 10.60
C ILE A 113 1.92 -2.78 10.63
N PRO A 114 0.83 -2.75 11.42
CA PRO A 114 -0.04 -1.59 11.52
C PRO A 114 0.76 -0.34 11.87
N GLY A 115 0.52 0.74 11.13
CA GLY A 115 1.23 2.01 11.26
C GLY A 115 2.59 2.10 10.57
N MET A 116 3.13 1.01 9.99
CA MET A 116 4.35 1.08 9.17
C MET A 116 4.13 1.83 7.87
N LEU A 117 3.01 1.55 7.21
CA LEU A 117 2.57 2.25 6.01
C LEU A 117 1.30 3.02 6.33
N VAL A 118 1.29 4.29 5.95
CA VAL A 118 0.20 5.21 6.22
C VAL A 118 -0.15 5.93 4.94
N ILE A 119 -1.44 6.04 4.65
CA ILE A 119 -1.94 6.89 3.58
C ILE A 119 -2.19 8.26 4.19
N ILE A 120 -1.52 9.28 3.69
CA ILE A 120 -1.73 10.66 4.09
C ILE A 120 -2.20 11.44 2.87
N ARG A 121 -3.22 12.28 3.06
CA ARG A 121 -3.70 13.20 2.04
C ARG A 121 -3.92 14.57 2.68
N LEU A 122 -3.27 15.57 2.11
CA LEU A 122 -3.46 16.98 2.45
C LEU A 122 -4.36 17.60 1.38
N ASP A 123 -5.44 18.24 1.78
CA ASP A 123 -6.33 18.96 0.87
C ASP A 123 -6.61 20.36 1.38
N GLU A 124 -6.57 21.34 0.48
CA GLU A 124 -7.02 22.69 0.76
C GLU A 124 -8.53 22.76 0.50
N ILE A 125 -9.29 23.05 1.55
CA ILE A 125 -10.73 23.26 1.49
C ILE A 125 -10.97 24.76 1.61
N ASP A 126 -11.65 25.30 0.59
CA ASP A 126 -11.81 26.76 0.33
C ASP A 126 -12.22 27.57 1.59
N ASP A 127 -12.96 26.97 2.53
CA ASP A 127 -13.48 27.62 3.75
C ASP A 127 -12.86 27.13 5.07
N LEU A 128 -12.10 26.02 5.07
CA LEU A 128 -11.57 25.36 6.27
C LEU A 128 -10.02 25.39 6.35
N GLY A 129 -9.34 25.68 5.25
CA GLY A 129 -7.88 25.64 5.14
C GLY A 129 -7.36 24.26 4.76
N GLU A 130 -6.10 23.97 5.12
CA GLU A 130 -5.47 22.66 4.88
C GLU A 130 -6.00 21.63 5.89
N GLU A 131 -6.66 20.59 5.39
CA GLU A 131 -7.10 19.43 6.17
C GLU A 131 -6.22 18.21 5.87
N GLU A 132 -5.81 17.51 6.93
CA GLU A 132 -5.04 16.27 6.83
C GLU A 132 -5.91 15.05 7.12
N TYR A 133 -5.96 14.13 6.16
CA TYR A 133 -6.58 12.83 6.30
C TYR A 133 -5.51 11.76 6.36
N THR A 134 -5.58 10.89 7.36
CA THR A 134 -4.60 9.84 7.61
C THR A 134 -5.29 8.49 7.59
N ARG A 135 -4.59 7.43 7.17
CA ARG A 135 -5.09 6.07 7.29
C ARG A 135 -4.03 5.01 7.47
N VAL A 136 -4.17 4.25 8.55
CA VAL A 136 -3.14 3.30 9.03
C VAL A 136 -3.50 1.83 8.81
N LEU A 137 -4.73 1.55 8.36
CA LEU A 137 -5.25 0.21 8.05
C LEU A 137 -5.97 0.21 6.70
N PRO A 138 -6.14 -0.96 6.06
CA PRO A 138 -6.88 -1.07 4.80
C PRO A 138 -8.34 -0.62 4.91
N ARG A 139 -8.96 -0.23 3.78
CA ARG A 139 -10.41 0.08 3.77
C ARG A 139 -11.27 -1.15 3.89
N PRO A 140 -12.38 -1.10 4.64
CA PRO A 140 -13.51 -1.98 4.32
C PRO A 140 -13.89 -1.79 2.83
N PRO A 141 -14.13 -2.86 2.07
CA PRO A 141 -14.31 -4.25 2.53
C PRO A 141 -13.04 -5.12 2.51
N TRP A 142 -11.86 -4.58 2.17
CA TRP A 142 -10.68 -5.38 1.84
C TRP A 142 -10.29 -6.42 2.91
N PRO A 143 -10.21 -6.08 4.22
CA PRO A 143 -9.89 -7.09 5.25
C PRO A 143 -10.92 -8.22 5.35
N GLU A 144 -12.20 -7.92 5.08
CA GLU A 144 -13.28 -8.90 5.12
C GLU A 144 -13.17 -9.87 3.94
N GLU A 145 -12.89 -9.35 2.76
CA GLU A 145 -12.68 -10.14 1.54
C GLU A 145 -11.43 -11.04 1.63
N HIS A 146 -10.43 -10.63 2.42
CA HIS A 146 -9.16 -11.32 2.59
C HIS A 146 -9.05 -12.06 3.94
N ILE A 147 -10.16 -12.25 4.66
CA ILE A 147 -10.11 -12.73 6.05
C ILE A 147 -9.41 -14.08 6.17
N ALA A 148 -9.66 -15.03 5.27
CA ALA A 148 -9.02 -16.34 5.31
C ALA A 148 -7.48 -16.26 5.17
N GLU A 149 -6.97 -15.35 4.32
CA GLU A 149 -5.53 -15.13 4.17
C GLU A 149 -4.96 -14.45 5.43
N LEU A 150 -5.66 -13.47 5.98
CA LEU A 150 -5.27 -12.78 7.21
C LEU A 150 -5.25 -13.73 8.42
N GLU A 151 -6.23 -14.63 8.55
CA GLU A 151 -6.29 -15.63 9.62
C GLU A 151 -5.11 -16.60 9.54
N PHE A 152 -4.72 -17.03 8.33
CA PHE A 152 -3.54 -17.87 8.14
C PHE A 152 -2.24 -17.17 8.57
N ILE A 153 -2.10 -15.89 8.19
CA ILE A 153 -0.85 -15.16 8.40
C ILE A 153 -0.73 -14.65 9.84
N LEU A 154 -1.77 -14.00 10.35
CA LEU A 154 -1.82 -13.30 11.64
C LEU A 154 -2.33 -14.18 12.79
N GLY A 155 -3.11 -15.22 12.48
CA GLY A 155 -3.95 -15.95 13.42
C GLY A 155 -5.35 -15.34 13.55
N GLN A 156 -6.33 -16.17 13.90
CA GLN A 156 -7.75 -15.81 13.92
C GLN A 156 -8.07 -14.57 14.77
N ALA A 157 -7.54 -14.50 15.99
CA ALA A 157 -7.78 -13.38 16.89
C ALA A 157 -7.31 -12.04 16.29
N ARG A 158 -6.07 -11.99 15.80
CA ARG A 158 -5.49 -10.77 15.21
C ARG A 158 -6.17 -10.37 13.90
N ALA A 159 -6.54 -11.34 13.07
CA ALA A 159 -7.26 -11.06 11.83
C ALA A 159 -8.62 -10.42 12.12
N SER A 160 -9.34 -10.92 13.14
CA SER A 160 -10.59 -10.35 13.62
C SER A 160 -10.40 -8.91 14.15
N ASP A 161 -9.32 -8.66 14.89
CA ASP A 161 -8.98 -7.31 15.38
C ASP A 161 -8.73 -6.34 14.22
N VAL A 162 -8.03 -6.76 13.16
CA VAL A 162 -7.78 -5.94 11.95
C VAL A 162 -9.09 -5.57 11.26
N VAL A 163 -9.99 -6.53 11.03
CA VAL A 163 -11.31 -6.28 10.41
C VAL A 163 -12.11 -5.27 11.22
N LYS A 164 -12.18 -5.48 12.54
CA LYS A 164 -12.90 -4.60 13.44
C LYS A 164 -12.31 -3.19 13.44
N ALA A 165 -10.99 -3.06 13.58
CA ALA A 165 -10.30 -1.77 13.62
C ALA A 165 -10.42 -1.01 12.29
N ALA A 166 -10.34 -1.70 11.15
CA ALA A 166 -10.55 -1.09 9.83
C ALA A 166 -11.97 -0.51 9.68
N SER A 167 -12.97 -1.21 10.22
CA SER A 167 -14.37 -0.77 10.22
C SER A 167 -14.62 0.41 11.16
N ASP A 168 -14.02 0.40 12.36
CA ASP A 168 -14.13 1.49 13.33
C ASP A 168 -13.46 2.78 12.81
N PHE A 169 -12.35 2.67 12.08
CA PHE A 169 -11.69 3.81 11.44
C PHE A 169 -12.58 4.51 10.41
N SER A 170 -13.42 3.75 9.69
CA SER A 170 -14.41 4.32 8.79
C SER A 170 -15.53 5.07 9.53
N ARG A 171 -15.72 4.82 10.83
CA ARG A 171 -16.78 5.42 11.65
C ARG A 171 -16.29 6.61 12.48
N SER A 172 -15.02 6.61 12.87
CA SER A 172 -14.43 7.67 13.70
C SER A 172 -14.11 8.97 12.96
N THR A 173 -14.32 9.01 11.65
CA THR A 173 -14.05 10.19 10.81
C THR A 173 -15.30 10.97 10.42
N GLY A 174 -16.46 10.64 10.99
CA GLY A 174 -17.52 11.62 11.15
C GLY A 174 -17.31 12.32 12.49
N VAL A 175 -17.26 13.66 12.49
CA VAL A 175 -17.08 14.58 13.64
C VAL A 175 -15.60 15.01 13.81
N HIS A 176 -15.19 16.28 13.69
CA HIS A 176 -15.84 17.59 13.90
C HIS A 176 -15.54 18.59 12.78
#